data_AF-A0A8D8DZ18-F1
#
_entry.id   AF-A0A8D8DZ18-F1
#
_cell.length_a   1.000
_cell.length_b   1.000
_cell.length_c   1.000
_cell.angle_alpha   90.00
_cell.angle_beta   90.00
_cell.angle_gamma   90.00
#
_symmetry.space_group_name_H-M   'P 1'
#
loop_
_entity.id
_entity.type
_entity.pdbx_description
1 polymer ?
#
loop_
_entity_poly.entity_id
_entity_poly.type
_entity_poly.pdbx_seq_one_letter_code
_entity_poly.pdbx_strand_id
1 'polypeptide(L)'
;MNDIISNCKLKNGFGQSMQTTSMVQSGVHQQQPSPVKKQLSPDHPNPALPITEAPSPAMSRMGWALRVLLVTDNTSCLKDRKVGGKFIRKCAPGTELVDWLLNLSPIVHTRNQAAGMWQALVEEGVLSHVSKEQPFKDKCFLYRFRVDEDGTASG
;
A
#
# COMPACT_ATOMS: atom_id res chain seq x y z
N MET A 1 11.43 -7.13 45.86
CA MET A 1 10.99 -5.74 46.10
C MET A 1 10.99 -5.03 44.75
N ASN A 2 9.82 -4.82 44.13
CA ASN A 2 8.90 -3.68 44.36
C ASN A 2 9.43 -2.42 43.66
N ASP A 3 8.73 -1.58 42.90
CA ASP A 3 7.42 -1.49 42.25
C ASP A 3 7.59 -0.28 41.28
N ILE A 4 7.13 -0.32 40.02
CA ILE A 4 5.92 0.37 39.53
C ILE A 4 5.65 1.76 40.17
N ILE A 5 5.49 2.81 39.34
CA ILE A 5 4.37 3.81 39.31
C ILE A 5 4.80 5.14 38.62
N SER A 6 4.02 5.54 37.59
CA SER A 6 3.57 6.88 37.16
C SER A 6 4.49 8.12 37.25
N ASN A 7 4.41 9.12 36.35
CA ASN A 7 3.17 9.85 36.05
C ASN A 7 3.25 10.77 34.81
N CYS A 8 2.08 11.19 34.30
CA CYS A 8 1.90 12.12 33.18
C CYS A 8 1.42 13.52 33.63
N LYS A 9 1.43 14.48 32.68
CA LYS A 9 0.91 15.88 32.74
C LYS A 9 1.80 16.83 33.55
N LEU A 10 2.06 18.06 33.09
CA LEU A 10 1.20 19.26 33.03
C LEU A 10 1.93 20.31 32.12
N LYS A 11 1.39 21.41 31.56
CA LYS A 11 0.04 22.02 31.53
C LYS A 11 0.00 23.20 30.52
N ASN A 12 -1.21 23.54 30.08
CA ASN A 12 -1.65 24.58 29.13
C ASN A 12 -1.01 25.99 29.23
N GLY A 13 -1.04 26.72 28.11
CA GLY A 13 -1.20 28.19 28.05
C GLY A 13 -2.44 28.57 27.22
N PHE A 14 -3.17 29.62 27.62
CA PHE A 14 -4.43 30.08 26.99
C PHE A 14 -4.63 31.59 27.20
N GLY A 15 -5.26 32.28 26.24
CA GLY A 15 -5.68 33.69 26.30
C GLY A 15 -5.98 34.21 24.88
N GLN A 16 -7.23 34.18 24.40
CA GLN A 16 -8.27 35.25 24.50
C GLN A 16 -7.87 36.57 23.83
N SER A 17 -8.74 37.28 23.09
CA SER A 17 -10.22 37.22 22.99
C SER A 17 -10.64 37.02 21.51
N MET A 18 -11.83 37.31 20.95
CA MET A 18 -13.04 38.06 21.38
C MET A 18 -14.29 37.45 20.67
N GLN A 19 -15.38 38.19 20.47
CA GLN A 19 -16.63 37.72 19.82
C GLN A 19 -17.21 38.75 18.84
N THR A 20 -17.67 38.29 17.66
CA THR A 20 -18.71 38.98 16.87
C THR A 20 -19.69 38.00 16.21
N THR A 21 -20.91 38.48 16.10
CA THR A 21 -22.24 37.90 15.82
C THR A 21 -22.44 37.08 14.53
N SER A 22 -23.46 36.20 14.59
CA SER A 22 -24.46 35.87 13.54
C SER A 22 -24.40 34.55 12.72
N MET A 23 -25.30 33.64 13.10
CA MET A 23 -26.32 32.94 12.28
C MET A 23 -25.99 32.25 10.94
N VAL A 24 -26.23 30.93 10.95
CA VAL A 24 -26.95 30.11 9.95
C VAL A 24 -26.21 29.36 8.82
N GLN A 25 -26.76 28.17 8.58
CA GLN A 25 -26.77 27.31 7.37
C GLN A 25 -25.70 26.25 7.08
N SER A 26 -26.27 25.07 6.79
CA SER A 26 -25.92 24.12 5.71
C SER A 26 -24.62 23.32 5.84
N GLY A 27 -24.78 22.05 6.19
CA GLY A 27 -23.69 21.08 6.15
C GLY A 27 -23.36 20.60 4.74
N VAL A 28 -22.08 20.26 4.52
CA VAL A 28 -21.62 19.42 3.41
C VAL A 28 -20.62 18.40 3.97
N HIS A 29 -20.90 17.12 3.79
CA HIS A 29 -19.93 16.06 4.07
C HIS A 29 -18.75 16.21 3.10
N GLN A 30 -17.52 16.37 3.60
CA GLN A 30 -16.32 16.36 2.75
C GLN A 30 -16.03 14.93 2.28
N GLN A 31 -16.67 14.56 1.17
CA GLN A 31 -16.32 13.37 0.40
C GLN A 31 -15.22 13.75 -0.58
N GLN A 32 -14.02 13.16 -0.44
CA GLN A 32 -12.94 13.36 -1.41
C GLN A 32 -13.41 12.86 -2.79
N PRO A 33 -13.34 13.68 -3.86
CA PRO A 33 -13.72 13.24 -5.18
C PRO A 33 -12.68 12.24 -5.72
N SER A 34 -13.16 11.07 -6.14
CA SER A 34 -12.35 10.09 -6.86
C SER A 34 -11.77 10.73 -8.14
N PRO A 35 -10.48 10.54 -8.47
CA PRO A 35 -9.91 11.13 -9.67
C PRO A 35 -10.58 10.55 -10.92
N VAL A 36 -11.23 11.43 -11.69
CA VAL A 36 -11.87 11.09 -12.96
C VAL A 36 -10.84 10.46 -13.90
N LYS A 37 -11.21 9.35 -14.55
CA LYS A 37 -10.41 8.69 -15.60
C LYS A 37 -10.20 9.65 -16.78
N LYS A 38 -9.15 10.48 -16.72
CA LYS A 38 -8.72 11.30 -17.85
C LYS A 38 -8.19 10.38 -18.94
N GLN A 39 -8.57 10.66 -20.19
CA GLN A 39 -8.10 9.92 -21.35
C GLN A 39 -6.58 10.08 -21.50
N LEU A 40 -5.94 9.01 -21.97
CA LEU A 40 -4.49 8.89 -22.06
C LEU A 40 -3.95 9.75 -23.21
N SER A 41 -3.26 10.85 -22.88
CA SER A 41 -2.32 11.48 -23.81
C SER A 41 -0.99 10.69 -23.81
N PRO A 42 -0.40 10.37 -24.98
CA PRO A 42 0.85 9.62 -25.06
C PRO A 42 2.01 10.21 -24.23
N ASP A 43 2.06 11.53 -24.07
CA ASP A 43 3.13 12.24 -23.36
C ASP A 43 3.08 12.13 -21.82
N HIS A 44 2.01 11.55 -21.27
CA HIS A 44 1.83 11.40 -19.81
C HIS A 44 1.41 9.96 -19.45
N PRO A 45 2.35 9.00 -19.44
CA PRO A 45 2.06 7.64 -19.00
C PRO A 45 1.54 7.64 -17.56
N ASN A 46 0.51 6.83 -17.30
CA ASN A 46 -0.06 6.71 -15.96
C ASN A 46 0.95 6.03 -15.02
N PRO A 47 1.48 6.70 -13.98
CA PRO A 47 2.51 6.13 -13.09
C PRO A 47 2.00 4.95 -12.24
N ALA A 48 0.71 4.62 -12.34
CA ALA A 48 0.07 3.48 -11.71
C ALA A 48 0.16 2.17 -12.47
N LEU A 49 0.44 2.23 -13.79
CA LEU A 49 0.44 1.05 -14.65
C LEU A 49 1.86 0.49 -14.79
N PRO A 50 2.01 -0.84 -14.93
CA PRO A 50 3.28 -1.43 -15.36
C PRO A 50 3.79 -0.78 -16.65
N ILE A 51 5.11 -0.68 -16.79
CA ILE A 51 5.77 -0.23 -18.01
C ILE A 51 5.65 -1.31 -19.10
N THR A 52 5.59 -2.58 -18.69
CA THR A 52 5.43 -3.74 -19.57
C THR A 52 4.01 -4.31 -19.50
N GLU A 53 3.45 -4.72 -20.65
CA GLU A 53 2.12 -5.37 -20.69
C GLU A 53 2.12 -6.73 -19.97
N ALA A 54 3.24 -7.46 -20.06
CA ALA A 54 3.47 -8.70 -19.35
C ALA A 54 4.94 -8.81 -18.88
N PRO A 55 5.20 -9.36 -17.67
CA PRO A 55 6.54 -9.68 -17.23
C PRO A 55 7.22 -10.64 -18.21
N SER A 56 8.48 -10.40 -18.52
CA SER A 56 9.30 -11.34 -19.29
C SER A 56 9.39 -12.71 -18.58
N PRO A 57 9.67 -13.82 -19.29
CA PRO A 57 9.76 -15.15 -18.67
C PRO A 57 10.76 -15.24 -17.51
N ALA A 58 11.81 -14.41 -17.51
CA ALA A 58 12.73 -14.28 -16.38
C ALA A 58 12.05 -13.60 -15.17
N MET A 59 11.38 -12.46 -15.40
CA MET A 59 10.62 -11.77 -14.35
C MET A 59 9.49 -12.62 -13.79
N SER A 60 8.79 -13.41 -14.62
CA SER A 60 7.75 -14.34 -14.15
C SER A 60 8.33 -15.40 -13.18
N ARG A 61 9.51 -15.96 -13.50
CA ARG A 61 10.18 -16.93 -12.62
C ARG A 61 10.66 -16.29 -11.31
N MET A 62 11.25 -15.10 -11.37
CA MET A 62 11.68 -14.38 -10.15
C MET A 62 10.49 -14.00 -9.28
N GLY A 63 9.40 -13.51 -9.88
CA GLY A 63 8.15 -13.21 -9.19
C GLY A 63 7.52 -14.43 -8.53
N TRP A 64 7.50 -15.57 -9.22
CA TRP A 64 7.04 -16.84 -8.65
C TRP A 64 7.91 -17.29 -7.46
N ALA A 65 9.25 -17.26 -7.60
CA ALA A 65 10.16 -17.63 -6.52
C ALA A 65 9.99 -16.73 -5.29
N LEU A 66 9.90 -15.41 -5.48
CA LEU A 66 9.71 -14.44 -4.40
C LEU A 66 8.35 -14.64 -3.69
N ARG A 67 7.29 -14.90 -4.47
CA ARG A 67 5.97 -15.25 -3.92
C ARG A 67 6.02 -16.57 -3.15
N VAL A 68 6.72 -17.59 -3.64
CA VAL A 68 6.88 -18.86 -2.92
C VAL A 68 7.52 -18.62 -1.56
N LEU A 69 8.65 -17.89 -1.51
CA LEU A 69 9.29 -17.51 -0.24
C LEU A 69 8.33 -16.81 0.72
N LEU A 70 7.58 -15.81 0.24
CA LEU A 70 6.55 -15.11 1.01
C LEU A 70 5.42 -16.02 1.52
N VAL A 71 4.99 -17.02 0.73
CA VAL A 71 3.91 -17.95 1.12
C VAL A 71 4.41 -19.03 2.09
N THR A 72 5.68 -19.45 1.97
CA THR A 72 6.29 -20.45 2.87
C THR A 72 6.80 -19.88 4.19
N ASP A 73 7.00 -18.56 4.26
CA ASP A 73 7.42 -17.90 5.48
C ASP A 73 6.33 -17.95 6.56
N ASN A 74 6.70 -18.38 7.78
CA ASN A 74 5.80 -18.41 8.93
C ASN A 74 5.34 -16.99 9.35
N THR A 75 6.11 -15.95 9.02
CA THR A 75 5.72 -14.54 9.23
C THR A 75 4.99 -13.90 8.04
N SER A 76 4.47 -14.70 7.10
CA SER A 76 3.85 -14.22 5.85
C SER A 76 2.88 -13.05 6.03
N CYS A 77 3.12 -11.98 5.28
CA CYS A 77 2.22 -10.84 5.13
C CYS A 77 1.12 -11.07 4.07
N LEU A 78 1.29 -12.08 3.21
CA LEU A 78 0.34 -12.45 2.16
C LEU A 78 -0.91 -13.11 2.78
N LYS A 79 -1.99 -12.35 2.86
CA LYS A 79 -3.26 -12.76 3.47
C LYS A 79 -4.44 -12.35 2.61
N ASP A 80 -5.52 -13.09 2.74
CA ASP A 80 -6.79 -12.76 2.10
C ASP A 80 -7.48 -11.63 2.87
N ARG A 81 -7.97 -10.60 2.18
CA ARG A 81 -8.59 -9.42 2.82
C ARG A 81 -9.88 -9.02 2.08
N LYS A 82 -10.91 -8.61 2.82
CA LYS A 82 -12.17 -8.09 2.25
C LYS A 82 -12.13 -6.56 2.22
N VAL A 83 -12.23 -5.94 1.04
CA VAL A 83 -12.15 -4.49 0.84
C VAL A 83 -13.29 -4.05 -0.07
N GLY A 84 -14.10 -3.08 0.38
CA GLY A 84 -15.22 -2.56 -0.41
C GLY A 84 -16.19 -3.64 -0.89
N GLY A 85 -16.43 -4.68 -0.09
CA GLY A 85 -17.24 -5.85 -0.45
C GLY A 85 -16.53 -6.93 -1.27
N LYS A 86 -15.42 -6.60 -1.96
CA LYS A 86 -14.63 -7.55 -2.76
C LYS A 86 -13.67 -8.36 -1.90
N PHE A 87 -13.47 -9.63 -2.24
CA PHE A 87 -12.51 -10.50 -1.56
C PHE A 87 -11.21 -10.58 -2.36
N ILE A 88 -10.11 -10.09 -1.80
CA ILE A 88 -8.80 -10.04 -2.44
C ILE A 88 -7.95 -11.15 -1.84
N ARG A 89 -7.66 -12.18 -2.64
CA ARG A 89 -6.78 -13.27 -2.20
C ARG A 89 -5.32 -12.80 -2.15
N LYS A 90 -4.53 -13.34 -1.21
CA LYS A 90 -3.05 -13.26 -1.16
C LYS A 90 -2.49 -11.87 -1.50
N CYS A 91 -2.93 -10.86 -0.76
CA CYS A 91 -2.40 -9.51 -0.85
C CYS A 91 -1.54 -9.18 0.38
N ALA A 92 -0.77 -8.10 0.34
CA ALA A 92 -0.06 -7.55 1.49
C ALA A 92 0.00 -6.02 1.44
N PRO A 93 0.00 -5.32 2.58
CA PRO A 93 0.36 -3.91 2.68
C PRO A 93 1.78 -3.65 2.20
N GLY A 94 2.01 -2.50 1.56
CA GLY A 94 3.35 -2.09 1.13
C GLY A 94 4.35 -1.99 2.29
N THR A 95 3.91 -1.60 3.49
CA THR A 95 4.72 -1.61 4.71
C THR A 95 5.19 -3.02 5.09
N GLU A 96 4.26 -3.99 5.15
CA GLU A 96 4.57 -5.38 5.51
C GLU A 96 5.50 -6.04 4.46
N LEU A 97 5.40 -5.64 3.18
CA LEU A 97 6.32 -6.09 2.11
C LEU A 97 7.73 -5.50 2.27
N VAL A 98 7.86 -4.23 2.66
CA VAL A 98 9.15 -3.59 2.98
C VAL A 98 9.78 -4.24 4.21
N ASP A 99 9.00 -4.45 5.27
CA ASP A 99 9.46 -5.10 6.50
C ASP A 99 9.97 -6.53 6.22
N TRP A 100 9.21 -7.30 5.45
CA TRP A 100 9.60 -8.66 5.05
C TRP A 100 10.90 -8.67 4.25
N LEU A 101 11.09 -7.75 3.30
CA LEU A 101 12.29 -7.72 2.46
C LEU A 101 13.55 -7.30 3.26
N LEU A 102 13.42 -6.41 4.24
CA LEU A 102 14.48 -6.04 5.18
C LEU A 102 14.86 -7.22 6.09
N ASN A 103 13.88 -8.00 6.55
CA ASN A 103 14.11 -9.18 7.38
C ASN A 103 14.67 -10.37 6.58
N LEU A 104 14.33 -10.48 5.29
CA LEU A 104 14.78 -11.58 4.41
C LEU A 104 16.28 -11.55 4.14
N SER A 105 16.87 -10.36 3.95
CA SER A 105 18.24 -10.25 3.45
C SER A 105 19.02 -9.07 4.04
N PRO A 106 20.20 -9.31 4.65
CA PRO A 106 20.99 -8.26 5.30
C PRO A 106 21.61 -7.23 4.33
N ILE A 107 21.49 -7.44 3.01
CA ILE A 107 21.98 -6.51 1.97
C ILE A 107 20.99 -5.35 1.68
N VAL A 108 19.78 -5.42 2.24
CA VAL A 108 18.75 -4.38 2.09
C VAL A 108 18.78 -3.55 3.37
N HIS A 109 19.39 -2.37 3.31
CA HIS A 109 19.74 -1.58 4.49
C HIS A 109 18.70 -0.52 4.84
N THR A 110 17.82 -0.15 3.90
CA THR A 110 16.87 0.95 4.08
C THR A 110 15.49 0.63 3.48
N ARG A 111 14.44 1.22 4.07
CA ARG A 111 13.07 1.13 3.55
C ARG A 111 12.96 1.67 2.11
N ASN A 112 13.71 2.71 1.78
CA ASN A 112 13.77 3.28 0.43
C ASN A 112 14.37 2.29 -0.59
N GLN A 113 15.45 1.59 -0.24
CA GLN A 113 16.03 0.53 -1.10
C GLN A 113 15.02 -0.60 -1.32
N ALA A 114 14.39 -1.09 -0.25
CA ALA A 114 13.35 -2.12 -0.33
C ALA A 114 12.16 -1.67 -1.19
N ALA A 115 11.68 -0.43 -1.01
CA ALA A 115 10.60 0.14 -1.80
C ALA A 115 10.96 0.29 -3.29
N GLY A 116 12.22 0.60 -3.62
CA GLY A 116 12.73 0.61 -4.99
C GLY A 116 12.73 -0.79 -5.63
N MET A 117 13.12 -1.82 -4.88
CA MET A 117 13.07 -3.21 -5.34
C MET A 117 11.63 -3.67 -5.60
N TRP A 118 10.68 -3.29 -4.73
CA TRP A 118 9.26 -3.56 -4.97
C TRP A 118 8.67 -2.75 -6.13
N GLN A 119 9.12 -1.50 -6.33
CA GLN A 119 8.72 -0.67 -7.47
C GLN A 119 9.11 -1.30 -8.81
N ALA A 120 10.33 -1.83 -8.94
CA ALA A 120 10.76 -2.54 -10.15
C ALA A 120 9.85 -3.75 -10.48
N LEU A 121 9.36 -4.47 -9.46
CA LEU A 121 8.40 -5.57 -9.66
C LEU A 121 6.99 -5.08 -10.06
N VAL A 122 6.61 -3.84 -9.73
CA VAL A 122 5.38 -3.22 -10.22
C VAL A 122 5.52 -2.76 -11.67
N GLU A 123 6.66 -2.18 -12.03
CA GLU A 123 6.98 -1.72 -13.39
C GLU A 123 7.07 -2.89 -14.39
N GLU A 124 7.66 -4.01 -13.98
CA GLU A 124 7.69 -5.28 -14.72
C GLU A 124 6.36 -6.06 -14.67
N GLY A 125 5.30 -5.53 -14.02
CA GLY A 125 3.99 -6.16 -13.98
C GLY A 125 3.94 -7.52 -13.26
N VAL A 126 4.92 -7.81 -12.40
CA VAL A 126 4.98 -8.99 -11.52
C VAL A 126 4.10 -8.80 -10.29
N LEU A 127 4.15 -7.59 -9.72
CA LEU A 127 3.35 -7.12 -8.60
C LEU A 127 2.41 -6.01 -9.09
N SER A 128 1.33 -5.74 -8.38
CA SER A 128 0.46 -4.59 -8.68
C SER A 128 -0.25 -4.09 -7.44
N HIS A 129 -0.50 -2.77 -7.39
CA HIS A 129 -1.49 -2.20 -6.47
C HIS A 129 -2.87 -2.76 -6.80
N VAL A 130 -3.66 -3.15 -5.80
CA VAL A 130 -4.98 -3.80 -6.00
C VAL A 130 -5.93 -2.95 -6.84
N SER A 131 -5.93 -1.61 -6.69
CA SER A 131 -6.77 -0.73 -7.51
C SER A 131 -6.16 -0.36 -8.88
N LYS A 132 -4.90 -0.72 -9.17
CA LYS A 132 -4.12 -0.27 -10.35
C LYS A 132 -4.05 1.27 -10.51
N GLU A 133 -4.01 2.00 -9.39
CA GLU A 133 -4.12 3.48 -9.30
C GLU A 133 -2.84 4.21 -8.86
N GLN A 134 -1.78 3.49 -8.47
CA GLN A 134 -0.53 4.13 -8.03
C GLN A 134 0.69 3.20 -8.12
N PRO A 135 1.91 3.77 -8.21
CA PRO A 135 3.16 3.03 -8.04
C PRO A 135 3.29 2.45 -6.62
N PHE A 136 4.33 1.66 -6.38
CA PHE A 136 4.66 1.15 -5.06
C PHE A 136 4.90 2.28 -4.06
N LYS A 137 4.36 2.10 -2.86
CA LYS A 137 4.49 3.01 -1.71
C LYS A 137 4.56 2.17 -0.44
N ASP A 138 5.57 2.46 0.37
CA ASP A 138 5.75 1.98 1.75
C ASP A 138 4.69 2.57 2.68
N LYS A 139 3.44 2.14 2.48
CA LYS A 139 2.22 2.58 3.16
C LYS A 139 1.22 1.42 3.19
N CYS A 140 0.13 1.56 3.94
CA CYS A 140 -0.93 0.54 4.10
C CYS A 140 -1.81 0.31 2.84
N PHE A 141 -1.27 0.48 1.64
CA PHE A 141 -1.92 0.12 0.38
C PHE A 141 -1.67 -1.36 0.07
N LEU A 142 -2.68 -2.03 -0.48
CA LEU A 142 -2.58 -3.46 -0.78
C LEU A 142 -1.97 -3.70 -2.16
N TYR A 143 -0.98 -4.59 -2.20
CA TYR A 143 -0.37 -5.12 -3.40
C TYR A 143 -0.62 -6.62 -3.50
N ARG A 144 -0.64 -7.14 -4.74
CA ARG A 144 -0.89 -8.56 -5.06
C ARG A 144 -0.03 -8.98 -6.25
N PHE A 145 0.47 -10.21 -6.24
CA PHE A 145 1.22 -10.79 -7.36
C PHE A 145 0.28 -11.11 -8.53
N ARG A 146 0.77 -10.95 -9.76
CA ARG A 146 -0.02 -11.22 -11.00
C ARG A 146 -0.64 -12.62 -11.01
N VAL A 147 0.10 -13.63 -10.54
CA VAL A 147 -0.35 -15.03 -10.45
C VAL A 147 -1.47 -15.29 -9.43
N ASP A 148 -1.80 -14.31 -8.57
CA ASP A 148 -2.94 -14.38 -7.64
C ASP A 148 -4.14 -13.53 -8.11
N GLU A 149 -4.10 -12.96 -9.32
CA GLU A 149 -5.22 -12.20 -9.89
C GLU A 149 -6.28 -13.10 -10.53
N ASP A 150 -5.86 -14.23 -11.11
CA ASP A 150 -6.70 -15.12 -11.92
C ASP A 150 -7.70 -15.98 -11.11
N GLY A 151 -7.70 -15.84 -9.77
CA GLY A 151 -8.63 -16.53 -8.88
C GLY A 151 -10.01 -15.88 -8.72
N THR A 152 -10.32 -14.82 -9.46
CA THR A 152 -11.60 -14.07 -9.37
C THR A 152 -12.44 -14.15 -10.65
N ALA A 153 -12.40 -15.28 -11.36
CA ALA A 153 -13.14 -15.52 -12.61
C ALA A 153 -13.90 -16.87 -12.63
N SER A 154 -14.65 -17.15 -11.56
CA SER A 154 -15.73 -18.16 -11.57
C SER A 154 -16.76 -17.82 -10.49
N GLY A 155 -17.91 -17.31 -10.91
CA GLY A 155 -19.14 -17.29 -10.11
C GLY A 155 -19.96 -18.55 -10.35
#